data_AF-A0A6L3SQF2-F1
#
_entry.id   AF-A0A6L3SQF2-F1
#
_cell.length_a   1.000
_cell.length_b   1.000
_cell.length_c   1.000
_cell.angle_alpha   90.00
_cell.angle_beta   90.00
_cell.angle_gamma   90.00
#
_symmetry.space_group_name_H-M   'P 1'
#
loop_
_entity.id
_entity.type
_entity.pdbx_description
1 polymer ?
#
loop_
_entity_poly.entity_id
_entity_poly.type
_entity_poly.pdbx_seq_one_letter_code
_entity_poly.pdbx_strand_id
1 'polypeptide(L)'
;MSMQTGRRVGVAFVGMGGAVATTAIAGIEMIKSGSNRLDGLPLAGVPVAGMADYKDLVFGGWDLNSDDLAAAATGHGVLTAQDIENGAKVLKGITPWPAVGSAKFCKNIDGGNRIVAKDHRETVSIIANDLKRFRQESNLDEVVVVNLASTESWPDLSDPVLNSSAAFEKGLDASDESISPAMLYAYAAIKSGIPYANFTPSVAADVPALLDLARELNVPVAGKDGKTGQTMMKTVLAPALKARALHVDGWFSTNILGNRDGLALNDPSSLQSKLNTKGTVLDSILGYPVEDHLVHIHYYRPRGDDKEAWDNIDVTGFLGQRMQIKVNFLCKDSILAAPLVIEIARVLDLAKKRGDGGVQEQLSTFFKAPMVKNGHGPEHAFGKQEKMLLDWLGVH
;
A
#
# COMPACT_ATOMS: atom_id res chain seq x y z
N MET A 1 -7.22 35.02 -19.71
CA MET A 1 -7.34 33.62 -19.27
C MET A 1 -5.98 33.19 -18.74
N SER A 2 -5.78 33.25 -17.43
CA SER A 2 -4.56 32.74 -16.80
C SER A 2 -4.54 31.23 -17.07
N MET A 3 -3.47 30.73 -17.72
CA MET A 3 -3.17 29.31 -17.73
C MET A 3 -3.08 28.89 -16.27
N GLN A 4 -4.02 28.07 -15.79
CA GLN A 4 -3.80 27.32 -14.55
C GLN A 4 -2.58 26.44 -14.83
N THR A 5 -1.42 26.83 -14.30
CA THR A 5 -0.31 25.91 -14.16
C THR A 5 -0.79 24.83 -13.18
N GLY A 6 -1.02 23.61 -13.68
CA GLY A 6 -1.46 22.48 -12.86
C GLY A 6 -0.51 22.27 -11.68
N ARG A 7 -1.07 21.95 -10.51
CA ARG A 7 -0.30 21.71 -9.28
C ARG A 7 0.46 20.41 -9.43
N ARG A 8 1.78 20.45 -9.37
CA ARG A 8 2.64 19.27 -9.56
C ARG A 8 2.85 18.54 -8.25
N VAL A 9 2.45 17.28 -8.20
CA VAL A 9 2.56 16.45 -7.00
C VAL A 9 3.57 15.33 -7.22
N GLY A 10 4.56 15.27 -6.35
CA GLY A 10 5.52 14.17 -6.31
C GLY A 10 4.95 12.95 -5.61
N VAL A 11 5.13 11.77 -6.19
CA VAL A 11 4.86 10.49 -5.53
C VAL A 11 6.19 9.76 -5.38
N ALA A 12 6.67 9.68 -4.15
CA ALA A 12 7.91 9.00 -3.78
C ALA A 12 7.60 7.57 -3.33
N PHE A 13 7.97 6.58 -4.15
CA PHE A 13 7.76 5.16 -3.83
C PHE A 13 8.94 4.56 -3.05
N VAL A 14 8.67 3.90 -1.94
CA VAL A 14 9.62 2.95 -1.35
C VAL A 14 9.39 1.61 -2.05
N GLY A 15 10.42 1.05 -2.70
CA GLY A 15 10.27 -0.08 -3.62
C GLY A 15 9.90 0.35 -5.05
N MET A 16 10.47 1.47 -5.53
CA MET A 16 10.14 2.07 -6.84
C MET A 16 10.43 1.14 -8.03
N GLY A 17 11.39 0.22 -7.89
CA GLY A 17 11.71 -0.78 -8.91
C GLY A 17 10.80 -2.01 -8.87
N GLY A 18 9.84 -2.07 -7.94
CA GLY A 18 8.87 -3.16 -7.82
C GLY A 18 7.77 -3.12 -8.89
N ALA A 19 7.14 -4.28 -9.13
CA ALA A 19 6.14 -4.46 -10.18
C ALA A 19 4.95 -3.49 -10.07
N VAL A 20 4.46 -3.22 -8.86
CA VAL A 20 3.36 -2.26 -8.63
C VAL A 20 3.78 -0.84 -8.99
N ALA A 21 4.96 -0.41 -8.53
CA ALA A 21 5.47 0.95 -8.76
C ALA A 21 5.72 1.19 -10.25
N THR A 22 6.44 0.28 -10.93
CA THR A 22 6.70 0.40 -12.37
C THR A 22 5.42 0.42 -13.19
N THR A 23 4.42 -0.38 -12.80
CA THR A 23 3.10 -0.42 -13.46
C THR A 23 2.33 0.89 -13.24
N ALA A 24 2.35 1.46 -12.04
CA ALA A 24 1.69 2.73 -11.74
C ALA A 24 2.32 3.89 -12.52
N ILE A 25 3.65 3.96 -12.55
CA ILE A 25 4.39 4.99 -13.29
C ILE A 25 4.08 4.86 -14.79
N ALA A 26 4.21 3.66 -15.35
CA ALA A 26 3.88 3.41 -16.75
C ALA A 26 2.44 3.80 -17.10
N GLY A 27 1.48 3.41 -16.26
CA GLY A 27 0.05 3.72 -16.42
C GLY A 27 -0.19 5.22 -16.55
N ILE A 28 0.45 6.02 -15.69
CA ILE A 28 0.34 7.48 -15.70
C ILE A 28 1.05 8.11 -16.89
N GLU A 29 2.25 7.65 -17.24
CA GLU A 29 2.96 8.15 -18.43
C GLU A 29 2.19 7.85 -19.72
N MET A 30 1.52 6.71 -19.80
CA MET A 30 0.62 6.40 -20.92
C MET A 30 -0.67 7.25 -20.91
N ILE A 31 -1.18 7.64 -19.73
CA ILE A 31 -2.30 8.61 -19.64
C ILE A 31 -1.85 10.00 -20.12
N LYS A 32 -0.61 10.41 -19.80
CA LYS A 32 -0.03 11.67 -20.28
C LYS A 32 0.12 11.69 -21.80
N SER A 33 0.57 10.58 -22.40
CA SER A 33 0.70 10.45 -23.85
C SER A 33 -0.64 10.23 -24.58
N GLY A 34 -1.71 9.90 -23.85
CA GLY A 34 -3.04 9.61 -24.41
C GLY A 34 -3.20 8.17 -24.91
N SER A 35 -2.24 7.28 -24.61
CA SER A 35 -2.24 5.88 -25.04
C SER A 35 -2.86 4.91 -24.04
N ASN A 36 -3.34 5.38 -22.88
CA ASN A 36 -4.02 4.55 -21.89
C ASN A 36 -5.39 5.13 -21.53
N ARG A 37 -6.30 4.21 -21.18
CA ARG A 37 -7.63 4.54 -20.66
C ARG A 37 -7.56 4.73 -19.14
N LEU A 38 -8.67 5.17 -18.55
CA LEU A 38 -8.79 5.39 -17.11
C LEU A 38 -9.45 4.23 -16.36
N ASP A 39 -9.70 3.09 -17.01
CA ASP A 39 -10.31 1.93 -16.37
C ASP A 39 -9.44 1.42 -15.20
N GLY A 40 -10.09 1.04 -14.11
CA GLY A 40 -9.41 0.59 -12.89
C GLY A 40 -8.98 1.71 -11.94
N LEU A 41 -8.97 2.99 -12.37
CA LEU A 41 -8.80 4.15 -11.49
C LEU A 41 -10.17 4.55 -10.90
N PRO A 42 -10.47 4.22 -9.64
CA PRO A 42 -11.83 4.37 -9.10
C PRO A 42 -12.31 5.82 -9.01
N LEU A 43 -11.41 6.81 -9.06
CA LEU A 43 -11.78 8.23 -8.95
C LEU A 43 -11.67 8.99 -10.28
N ALA A 44 -11.38 8.32 -11.40
CA ALA A 44 -11.12 9.02 -12.66
C ALA A 44 -12.33 9.77 -13.22
N GLY A 45 -13.54 9.27 -12.97
CA GLY A 45 -14.80 9.92 -13.34
C GLY A 45 -15.42 10.77 -12.23
N VAL A 46 -14.74 10.95 -11.11
CA VAL A 46 -15.29 11.60 -9.91
C VAL A 46 -14.75 13.03 -9.83
N PRO A 47 -15.58 14.07 -10.03
CA PRO A 47 -15.13 15.45 -10.01
C PRO A 47 -14.86 15.90 -8.57
N VAL A 48 -13.58 15.98 -8.18
CA VAL A 48 -13.18 16.41 -6.84
C VAL A 48 -12.38 17.70 -6.92
N ALA A 49 -12.92 18.77 -6.35
CA ALA A 49 -12.25 20.06 -6.32
C ALA A 49 -10.89 19.99 -5.59
N GLY A 50 -9.85 20.45 -6.26
CA GLY A 50 -8.50 20.54 -5.71
C GLY A 50 -7.71 19.24 -5.69
N MET A 51 -8.26 18.13 -6.18
CA MET A 51 -7.51 16.88 -6.39
C MET A 51 -6.53 17.05 -7.56
N ALA A 52 -5.30 16.58 -7.41
CA ALA A 52 -4.29 16.67 -8.45
C ALA A 52 -4.72 15.90 -9.72
N ASP A 53 -4.42 16.42 -10.91
CA ASP A 53 -4.63 15.69 -12.16
C ASP A 53 -3.63 14.53 -12.26
N TYR A 54 -4.03 13.42 -12.89
CA TYR A 54 -3.12 12.30 -13.16
C TYR A 54 -1.88 12.75 -13.95
N LYS A 55 -2.04 13.71 -14.86
CA LYS A 55 -0.95 14.26 -15.69
C LYS A 55 0.02 15.15 -14.93
N ASP A 56 -0.37 15.61 -13.73
CA ASP A 56 0.48 16.45 -12.89
C ASP A 56 1.31 15.65 -11.87
N LEU A 57 1.15 14.32 -11.85
CA LEU A 57 1.93 13.43 -11.00
C LEU A 57 3.35 13.25 -11.54
N VAL A 58 4.34 13.34 -10.64
CA VAL A 58 5.77 13.14 -10.93
C VAL A 58 6.30 12.07 -9.98
N PHE A 59 7.13 11.16 -10.47
CA PHE A 59 7.56 9.99 -9.69
C PHE A 59 9.04 10.04 -9.33
N GLY A 60 9.33 9.62 -8.10
CA GLY A 60 10.67 9.39 -7.56
C GLY A 60 10.60 8.25 -6.55
N GLY A 61 11.72 7.90 -5.93
CA GLY A 61 11.70 6.86 -4.91
C GLY A 61 12.97 6.06 -4.79
N TRP A 62 12.90 5.05 -3.93
CA TRP A 62 14.03 4.23 -3.52
C TRP A 62 13.80 2.76 -3.90
N ASP A 63 14.87 2.04 -4.21
CA ASP A 63 14.86 0.58 -4.33
C ASP A 63 16.25 0.02 -4.03
N LEU A 64 16.30 -1.23 -3.56
CA LEU A 64 17.56 -1.95 -3.31
C LEU A 64 18.23 -2.39 -4.61
N ASN A 65 17.49 -2.45 -5.72
CA ASN A 65 18.05 -2.60 -7.05
C ASN A 65 18.28 -1.23 -7.71
N SER A 66 19.38 -1.06 -8.45
CA SER A 66 19.72 0.17 -9.19
C SER A 66 19.30 0.13 -10.66
N ASP A 67 18.72 -0.98 -11.13
CA ASP A 67 18.25 -1.10 -12.51
C ASP A 67 17.31 0.05 -12.89
N ASP A 68 17.40 0.49 -14.14
CA ASP A 68 16.41 1.45 -14.66
C ASP A 68 15.01 0.82 -14.69
N LEU A 69 13.98 1.66 -14.58
CA LEU A 69 12.63 1.16 -14.41
C LEU A 69 12.09 0.41 -15.64
N ALA A 70 12.63 0.63 -16.84
CA ALA A 70 12.22 -0.14 -18.02
C ALA A 70 12.78 -1.57 -17.96
N ALA A 71 14.03 -1.74 -17.52
CA ALA A 71 14.62 -3.05 -17.26
C ALA A 71 13.86 -3.80 -16.15
N ALA A 72 13.55 -3.11 -15.04
CA ALA A 72 12.75 -3.67 -13.95
C ALA A 72 11.36 -4.10 -14.43
N ALA A 73 10.61 -3.22 -15.11
CA ALA A 73 9.28 -3.52 -15.65
C ALA A 73 9.27 -4.72 -16.61
N THR A 74 10.29 -4.81 -17.47
CA THR A 74 10.47 -5.95 -18.38
C THR A 74 10.68 -7.25 -17.61
N GLY A 75 11.52 -7.23 -16.57
CA GLY A 75 11.79 -8.39 -15.72
C GLY A 75 10.55 -8.88 -14.96
N HIS A 76 9.63 -7.98 -14.60
CA HIS A 76 8.39 -8.35 -13.91
C HIS A 76 7.36 -9.01 -14.83
N GLY A 77 7.40 -8.74 -16.14
CA GLY A 77 6.48 -9.32 -17.12
C GLY A 77 5.02 -8.89 -16.96
N VAL A 78 4.76 -7.76 -16.28
CA VAL A 78 3.41 -7.21 -16.11
C VAL A 78 2.96 -6.43 -17.35
N LEU A 79 3.85 -5.57 -17.85
CA LEU A 79 3.61 -4.74 -19.04
C LEU A 79 3.97 -5.51 -20.30
N THR A 80 3.15 -5.37 -21.35
CA THR A 80 3.46 -5.92 -22.67
C THR A 80 4.49 -5.07 -23.40
N ALA A 81 5.11 -5.60 -24.45
CA ALA A 81 5.99 -4.82 -25.32
C ALA A 81 5.29 -3.59 -25.91
N GLN A 82 3.99 -3.71 -26.24
CA GLN A 82 3.19 -2.61 -26.75
C GLN A 82 2.97 -1.52 -25.69
N ASP A 83 2.74 -1.89 -24.43
CA ASP A 83 2.59 -0.92 -23.33
C ASP A 83 3.88 -0.11 -23.14
N ILE A 84 5.03 -0.78 -23.23
CA ILE A 84 6.34 -0.12 -23.20
C ILE A 84 6.46 0.86 -24.36
N GLU A 85 6.07 0.46 -25.57
CA GLU A 85 6.10 1.34 -26.74
C GLU A 85 5.16 2.55 -26.64
N ASN A 86 3.99 2.38 -26.03
CA ASN A 86 2.89 3.35 -25.98
C ASN A 86 3.07 4.47 -24.96
N GLY A 87 4.03 4.37 -24.05
CA GLY A 87 4.32 5.44 -23.09
C GLY A 87 5.26 5.03 -21.97
N ALA A 88 5.46 3.74 -21.70
CA ALA A 88 6.42 3.32 -20.69
C ALA A 88 7.90 3.49 -21.13
N LYS A 89 8.19 3.97 -22.36
CA LYS A 89 9.55 4.37 -22.76
C LYS A 89 10.15 5.40 -21.80
N VAL A 90 9.33 6.22 -21.15
CA VAL A 90 9.75 7.21 -20.14
C VAL A 90 10.37 6.53 -18.90
N LEU A 91 10.05 5.26 -18.63
CA LEU A 91 10.73 4.48 -17.59
C LEU A 91 12.23 4.32 -17.85
N LYS A 92 12.65 4.35 -19.12
CA LYS A 92 14.05 4.21 -19.49
C LYS A 92 14.84 5.41 -18.97
N GLY A 93 15.86 5.12 -18.17
CA GLY A 93 16.73 6.14 -17.59
C GLY A 93 16.19 6.76 -16.30
N ILE A 94 14.99 6.39 -15.84
CA ILE A 94 14.58 6.62 -14.45
C ILE A 94 15.23 5.53 -13.62
N THR A 95 16.06 5.93 -12.66
CA THR A 95 16.71 5.03 -11.71
C THR A 95 16.26 5.34 -10.29
N PRO A 96 16.05 4.32 -9.46
CA PRO A 96 15.68 4.52 -8.06
C PRO A 96 16.89 5.01 -7.23
N TRP A 97 16.61 5.82 -6.22
CA TRP A 97 17.59 6.20 -5.20
C TRP A 97 17.97 4.98 -4.33
N PRO A 98 19.15 5.00 -3.68
CA PRO A 98 19.56 3.91 -2.79
C PRO A 98 18.56 3.71 -1.64
N ALA A 99 18.15 2.48 -1.35
CA ALA A 99 17.16 2.20 -0.30
C ALA A 99 17.78 1.75 1.03
N VAL A 100 16.98 1.82 2.10
CA VAL A 100 17.28 1.12 3.36
C VAL A 100 16.86 -0.35 3.21
N GLY A 101 17.77 -1.27 3.50
CA GLY A 101 17.49 -2.71 3.52
C GLY A 101 17.87 -3.33 4.84
N SER A 102 17.12 -4.34 5.28
CA SER A 102 17.43 -5.09 6.49
C SER A 102 17.10 -6.58 6.32
N ALA A 103 18.14 -7.42 6.34
CA ALA A 103 17.98 -8.87 6.34
C ALA A 103 17.29 -9.41 7.60
N LYS A 104 17.27 -8.63 8.69
CA LYS A 104 16.52 -8.96 9.92
C LYS A 104 15.02 -8.92 9.67
N PHE A 105 14.55 -7.87 8.99
CA PHE A 105 13.13 -7.61 8.76
C PHE A 105 12.60 -8.21 7.47
N CYS A 106 13.41 -8.32 6.42
CA CYS A 106 12.98 -8.88 5.14
C CYS A 106 14.06 -9.84 4.62
N LYS A 107 13.85 -11.14 4.84
CA LYS A 107 14.74 -12.18 4.31
C LYS A 107 14.51 -12.37 2.82
N ASN A 108 15.53 -12.87 2.11
CA ASN A 108 15.52 -13.14 0.67
C ASN A 108 15.44 -11.90 -0.24
N ILE A 109 15.41 -10.70 0.33
CA ILE A 109 15.41 -9.44 -0.41
C ILE A 109 16.75 -8.76 -0.17
N ASP A 110 17.60 -8.80 -1.19
CA ASP A 110 18.90 -8.14 -1.21
C ASP A 110 19.04 -7.28 -2.48
N GLY A 111 20.05 -6.41 -2.48
CA GLY A 111 20.39 -5.52 -3.58
C GLY A 111 21.49 -4.55 -3.19
N GLY A 112 22.30 -4.14 -4.17
CA GLY A 112 23.48 -3.29 -3.96
C GLY A 112 23.19 -1.79 -3.86
N ASN A 113 21.99 -1.33 -4.23
CA ASN A 113 21.61 0.08 -4.21
C ASN A 113 21.15 0.48 -2.81
N ARG A 114 22.09 0.61 -1.88
CA ARG A 114 21.82 0.80 -0.44
C ARG A 114 22.25 2.16 0.08
N ILE A 115 21.46 2.71 0.98
CA ILE A 115 21.90 3.83 1.82
C ILE A 115 23.05 3.34 2.71
N VAL A 116 24.15 4.09 2.68
CA VAL A 116 25.27 3.92 3.60
C VAL A 116 25.16 5.03 4.64
N ALA A 117 24.87 4.64 5.88
CA ALA A 117 24.70 5.53 7.03
C ALA A 117 25.28 4.86 8.27
N LYS A 118 25.74 5.67 9.23
CA LYS A 118 26.34 5.22 10.48
C LYS A 118 25.30 4.74 11.51
N ASP A 119 24.11 5.34 11.49
CA ASP A 119 23.03 5.12 12.45
C ASP A 119 21.66 5.41 11.83
N HIS A 120 20.59 5.05 12.54
CA HIS A 120 19.21 5.31 12.11
C HIS A 120 18.92 6.81 11.92
N ARG A 121 19.55 7.68 12.73
CA ARG A 121 19.38 9.14 12.64
C ARG A 121 19.91 9.69 11.32
N GLU A 122 21.08 9.25 10.90
CA GLU A 122 21.68 9.62 9.62
C GLU A 122 20.88 9.02 8.46
N THR A 123 20.41 7.77 8.58
CA THR A 123 19.50 7.17 7.58
C THR A 123 18.26 8.03 7.35
N VAL A 124 17.57 8.44 8.42
CA VAL A 124 16.40 9.34 8.33
C VAL A 124 16.77 10.67 7.68
N SER A 125 17.93 11.23 8.02
CA SER A 125 18.39 12.50 7.47
C SER A 125 18.64 12.41 5.95
N ILE A 126 19.19 11.28 5.47
CA ILE A 126 19.36 11.01 4.04
C ILE A 126 18.00 10.92 3.34
N ILE A 127 17.05 10.16 3.88
CA ILE A 127 15.69 10.04 3.31
C ILE A 127 15.00 11.41 3.23
N ALA A 128 15.09 12.23 4.28
CA ALA A 128 14.53 13.58 4.29
C ALA A 128 15.20 14.50 3.24
N ASN A 129 16.51 14.37 3.06
CA ASN A 129 17.25 15.12 2.04
C ASN A 129 16.88 14.68 0.62
N ASP A 130 16.67 13.38 0.38
CA ASP A 130 16.18 12.86 -0.91
C ASP A 130 14.80 13.45 -1.26
N LEU A 131 13.88 13.48 -0.28
CA LEU A 131 12.55 14.09 -0.45
C LEU A 131 12.64 15.59 -0.75
N LYS A 132 13.49 16.31 -0.02
CA LYS A 132 13.73 17.74 -0.25
C LYS A 132 14.32 18.00 -1.63
N ARG A 133 15.32 17.21 -2.03
CA ARG A 133 15.95 17.27 -3.35
C ARG A 133 14.91 17.04 -4.45
N PHE A 134 14.11 15.97 -4.32
CA PHE A 134 13.06 15.64 -5.28
C PHE A 134 12.06 16.78 -5.46
N ARG A 135 11.59 17.38 -4.34
CA ARG A 135 10.69 18.54 -4.37
C ARG A 135 11.30 19.72 -5.12
N GLN A 136 12.57 20.04 -4.85
CA GLN A 136 13.26 21.20 -5.42
C GLN A 136 13.59 20.99 -6.91
N GLU A 137 14.25 19.89 -7.25
CA GLU A 137 14.73 19.61 -8.61
C GLU A 137 13.57 19.36 -9.58
N SER A 138 12.45 18.81 -9.11
CA SER A 138 11.26 18.56 -9.94
C SER A 138 10.24 19.70 -9.91
N ASN A 139 10.51 20.79 -9.17
CA ASN A 139 9.60 21.93 -8.97
C ASN A 139 8.18 21.51 -8.55
N LEU A 140 8.09 20.79 -7.43
CA LEU A 140 6.86 20.18 -6.93
C LEU A 140 6.21 21.05 -5.85
N ASP A 141 4.89 21.19 -5.94
CA ASP A 141 4.10 21.88 -4.93
C ASP A 141 4.02 21.06 -3.63
N GLU A 142 3.96 19.73 -3.75
CA GLU A 142 3.89 18.78 -2.64
C GLU A 142 4.50 17.43 -3.02
N VAL A 143 4.88 16.65 -2.02
CA VAL A 143 5.31 15.25 -2.16
C VAL A 143 4.44 14.36 -1.28
N VAL A 144 4.15 13.15 -1.73
CA VAL A 144 3.52 12.07 -0.95
C VAL A 144 4.42 10.85 -1.01
N VAL A 145 4.62 10.18 0.13
CA VAL A 145 5.37 8.91 0.20
C VAL A 145 4.40 7.74 0.23
N VAL A 146 4.63 6.72 -0.59
CA VAL A 146 3.87 5.47 -0.56
C VAL A 146 4.84 4.29 -0.46
N ASN A 147 4.69 3.48 0.58
CA ASN A 147 5.49 2.27 0.76
C ASN A 147 4.89 1.10 -0.04
N LEU A 148 5.67 0.62 -1.01
CA LEU A 148 5.39 -0.53 -1.88
C LEU A 148 6.49 -1.60 -1.78
N ALA A 149 7.39 -1.48 -0.81
CA ALA A 149 8.53 -2.39 -0.66
C ALA A 149 8.07 -3.80 -0.26
N SER A 150 9.01 -4.73 -0.26
CA SER A 150 8.77 -6.09 0.20
C SER A 150 8.27 -6.11 1.65
N THR A 151 7.38 -7.06 1.94
CA THR A 151 6.80 -7.24 3.28
C THR A 151 7.90 -7.50 4.32
N GLU A 152 7.89 -6.72 5.39
CA GLU A 152 8.75 -6.91 6.55
C GLU A 152 8.05 -7.76 7.60
N SER A 153 8.83 -8.54 8.36
CA SER A 153 8.40 -9.13 9.61
C SER A 153 8.12 -8.05 10.66
N TRP A 154 7.17 -8.31 11.55
CA TRP A 154 6.85 -7.38 12.62
C TRP A 154 7.90 -7.49 13.74
N PRO A 155 8.41 -6.36 14.28
CA PRO A 155 9.14 -6.36 15.54
C PRO A 155 8.19 -6.71 16.70
N ASP A 156 8.74 -6.84 17.91
CA ASP A 156 7.93 -6.86 19.12
C ASP A 156 7.24 -5.49 19.29
N LEU A 157 5.93 -5.45 19.05
CA LEU A 157 5.14 -4.23 19.15
C LEU A 157 4.97 -3.72 20.59
N SER A 158 5.33 -4.53 21.59
CA SER A 158 5.32 -4.11 23.00
C SER A 158 6.58 -3.36 23.41
N ASP A 159 7.59 -3.29 22.54
CA ASP A 159 8.86 -2.62 22.82
C ASP A 159 8.64 -1.12 23.17
N PRO A 160 9.14 -0.66 24.34
CA PRO A 160 9.01 0.73 24.77
C PRO A 160 9.47 1.77 23.75
N VAL A 161 10.41 1.43 22.87
CA VAL A 161 10.90 2.35 21.83
C VAL A 161 9.80 2.78 20.84
N LEU A 162 8.76 1.95 20.67
CA LEU A 162 7.66 2.18 19.73
C LEU A 162 6.45 2.90 20.36
N ASN A 163 6.47 3.15 21.67
CA ASN A 163 5.29 3.60 22.41
C ASN A 163 5.10 5.12 22.48
N SER A 164 6.16 5.91 22.28
CA SER A 164 6.06 7.37 22.30
C SER A 164 7.08 8.00 21.37
N SER A 165 6.76 9.19 20.84
CA SER A 165 7.68 9.89 19.93
C SER A 165 9.03 10.19 20.60
N ALA A 166 9.05 10.48 21.91
CA ALA A 166 10.29 10.70 22.66
C ALA A 166 11.15 9.42 22.81
N ALA A 167 10.52 8.26 23.00
CA ALA A 167 11.23 6.99 23.04
C ALA A 167 11.78 6.61 21.65
N PHE A 168 10.97 6.82 20.61
CA PHE A 168 11.36 6.57 19.22
C PHE A 168 12.55 7.44 18.81
N GLU A 169 12.55 8.73 19.17
CA GLU A 169 13.68 9.65 18.94
C GLU A 169 14.97 9.11 19.58
N LYS A 170 14.93 8.68 20.84
CA LYS A 170 16.10 8.07 21.50
C LYS A 170 16.53 6.77 20.81
N GLY A 171 15.58 5.98 20.35
CA GLY A 171 15.83 4.76 19.59
C GLY A 171 16.55 5.03 18.26
N LEU A 172 16.23 6.13 17.58
CA LEU A 172 16.97 6.54 16.37
C LEU A 172 18.43 6.88 16.68
N ASP A 173 18.70 7.57 17.80
CA ASP A 173 20.07 7.90 18.21
C ASP A 173 20.86 6.66 18.66
N ALA A 174 20.17 5.67 19.24
CA ALA A 174 20.76 4.41 19.68
C ALA A 174 20.85 3.34 18.58
N SER A 175 20.30 3.60 17.38
CA SER A 175 20.07 2.60 16.33
C SER A 175 19.36 1.35 16.85
N ASP A 176 18.28 1.55 17.60
CA ASP A 176 17.51 0.50 18.23
C ASP A 176 16.96 -0.49 17.19
N GLU A 177 17.24 -1.77 17.40
CA GLU A 177 16.95 -2.79 16.40
C GLU A 177 15.48 -3.16 16.24
N SER A 178 14.58 -2.63 17.08
CA SER A 178 13.12 -2.75 16.92
C SER A 178 12.57 -1.76 15.90
N ILE A 179 13.35 -0.73 15.53
CA ILE A 179 12.98 0.23 14.48
C ILE A 179 13.30 -0.36 13.11
N SER A 180 12.24 -0.71 12.38
CA SER A 180 12.34 -1.28 11.03
C SER A 180 12.61 -0.22 9.94
N PRO A 181 13.14 -0.61 8.76
CA PRO A 181 13.29 0.30 7.62
C PRO A 181 11.98 1.01 7.24
N ALA A 182 10.83 0.30 7.20
CA ALA A 182 9.55 0.94 6.91
C ALA A 182 9.17 2.04 7.93
N MET A 183 9.55 1.88 9.20
CA MET A 183 9.37 2.91 10.23
C MET A 183 10.29 4.11 10.01
N LEU A 184 11.54 3.91 9.54
CA LEU A 184 12.45 5.01 9.21
C LEU A 184 11.90 5.88 8.08
N TYR A 185 11.34 5.27 7.02
CA TYR A 185 10.67 5.99 5.94
C TYR A 185 9.42 6.74 6.42
N ALA A 186 8.57 6.08 7.21
CA ALA A 186 7.37 6.71 7.78
C ALA A 186 7.73 7.91 8.66
N TYR A 187 8.70 7.74 9.56
CA TYR A 187 9.19 8.79 10.43
C TYR A 187 9.77 9.98 9.65
N ALA A 188 10.62 9.71 8.65
CA ALA A 188 11.22 10.77 7.82
C ALA A 188 10.15 11.58 7.06
N ALA A 189 9.14 10.91 6.51
CA ALA A 189 8.02 11.57 5.84
C ALA A 189 7.22 12.44 6.83
N ILE A 190 6.81 11.88 7.97
CA ILE A 190 6.05 12.58 9.00
C ILE A 190 6.81 13.81 9.53
N LYS A 191 8.08 13.67 9.91
CA LYS A 191 8.91 14.80 10.37
C LYS A 191 9.10 15.88 9.31
N SER A 192 9.08 15.51 8.04
CA SER A 192 9.18 16.45 6.91
C SER A 192 7.84 17.10 6.55
N GLY A 193 6.75 16.79 7.27
CA GLY A 193 5.41 17.29 6.98
C GLY A 193 4.73 16.63 5.77
N ILE A 194 5.32 15.56 5.24
CA ILE A 194 4.95 14.89 3.98
C ILE A 194 3.96 13.74 4.26
N PRO A 195 2.80 13.69 3.58
CA PRO A 195 1.85 12.59 3.74
C PRO A 195 2.46 11.23 3.44
N TYR A 196 2.03 10.20 4.18
CA TYR A 196 2.58 8.85 4.08
C TYR A 196 1.50 7.78 3.99
N ALA A 197 1.61 6.87 3.02
CA ALA A 197 0.79 5.67 2.94
C ALA A 197 1.62 4.40 3.02
N ASN A 198 1.08 3.37 3.67
CA ASN A 198 1.65 2.05 3.70
C ASN A 198 0.78 1.03 2.96
N PHE A 199 1.21 0.61 1.77
CA PHE A 199 0.47 -0.38 0.97
C PHE A 199 0.90 -1.82 1.26
N THR A 200 1.81 -2.03 2.21
CA THR A 200 2.32 -3.34 2.64
C THR A 200 1.74 -3.72 4.02
N PRO A 201 1.82 -4.98 4.46
CA PRO A 201 1.46 -5.37 5.82
C PRO A 201 2.56 -5.06 6.86
N SER A 202 3.71 -4.49 6.46
CA SER A 202 4.76 -4.01 7.39
C SER A 202 4.15 -3.02 8.38
N VAL A 203 4.71 -2.88 9.58
CA VAL A 203 4.11 -2.00 10.60
C VAL A 203 4.18 -0.53 10.19
N ALA A 204 5.37 -0.05 9.79
CA ALA A 204 5.59 1.32 9.32
C ALA A 204 5.02 2.39 10.30
N ALA A 205 4.14 3.27 9.83
CA ALA A 205 3.51 4.32 10.63
C ALA A 205 2.52 3.81 11.70
N ASP A 206 2.14 2.54 11.66
CA ASP A 206 1.12 1.93 12.53
C ASP A 206 1.70 1.47 13.89
N VAL A 207 2.39 2.40 14.56
CA VAL A 207 2.85 2.27 15.96
C VAL A 207 2.46 3.54 16.73
N PRO A 208 2.21 3.45 18.06
CA PRO A 208 1.79 4.60 18.85
C PRO A 208 2.69 5.83 18.66
N ALA A 209 4.01 5.66 18.70
CA ALA A 209 4.97 6.75 18.55
C ALA A 209 4.82 7.56 17.24
N LEU A 210 4.52 6.89 16.13
CA LEU A 210 4.42 7.51 14.81
C LEU A 210 3.00 8.01 14.52
N LEU A 211 1.98 7.33 15.04
CA LEU A 211 0.59 7.80 14.99
C LEU A 211 0.41 9.11 15.75
N ASP A 212 1.00 9.21 16.94
CA ASP A 212 0.96 10.41 17.76
C ASP A 212 1.75 11.55 17.10
N LEU A 213 2.95 11.26 16.58
CA LEU A 213 3.74 12.24 15.83
C LEU A 213 3.01 12.78 14.59
N ALA A 214 2.34 11.91 13.82
CA ALA A 214 1.55 12.32 12.66
C ALA A 214 0.37 13.22 13.05
N ARG A 215 -0.27 12.95 14.20
CA ARG A 215 -1.33 13.80 14.75
C ARG A 215 -0.78 15.15 15.19
N GLU A 216 0.31 15.16 15.94
CA GLU A 216 0.95 16.37 16.47
C GLU A 216 1.43 17.31 15.36
N LEU A 217 2.02 16.76 14.29
CA LEU A 217 2.53 17.54 13.16
C LEU A 217 1.50 17.79 12.05
N ASN A 218 0.24 17.36 12.27
CA ASN A 218 -0.84 17.45 11.30
C ASN A 218 -0.43 16.90 9.91
N VAL A 219 0.09 15.67 9.89
CA VAL A 219 0.51 14.95 8.68
C VAL A 219 -0.45 13.80 8.40
N PRO A 220 -1.07 13.75 7.21
CA PRO A 220 -1.95 12.65 6.84
C PRO A 220 -1.17 11.34 6.72
N VAL A 221 -1.66 10.28 7.37
CA VAL A 221 -1.14 8.92 7.24
C VAL A 221 -2.24 7.91 6.95
N ALA A 222 -1.94 6.89 6.16
CA ALA A 222 -2.88 5.82 5.84
C ALA A 222 -2.19 4.47 5.64
N GLY A 223 -2.96 3.40 5.79
CA GLY A 223 -2.45 2.03 5.72
C GLY A 223 -3.44 1.10 6.42
N LYS A 224 -3.18 -0.21 6.48
CA LYS A 224 -2.08 -0.91 5.81
C LYS A 224 -2.52 -2.14 5.03
N ASP A 225 -1.62 -2.60 4.18
CA ASP A 225 -1.76 -3.68 3.20
C ASP A 225 -2.85 -3.45 2.14
N GLY A 226 -2.45 -3.30 0.87
CA GLY A 226 -3.37 -3.03 -0.23
C GLY A 226 -4.45 -4.09 -0.42
N LYS A 227 -5.71 -3.67 -0.57
CA LYS A 227 -6.86 -4.54 -0.79
C LYS A 227 -7.24 -4.59 -2.27
N THR A 228 -6.59 -5.50 -3.00
CA THR A 228 -6.64 -5.57 -4.47
C THR A 228 -7.60 -6.63 -4.99
N GLY A 229 -7.40 -7.89 -4.60
CA GLY A 229 -8.09 -9.05 -5.19
C GLY A 229 -8.95 -9.83 -4.18
N GLN A 230 -8.42 -10.95 -3.68
CA GLN A 230 -9.17 -11.89 -2.82
C GLN A 230 -9.81 -11.22 -1.60
N THR A 231 -9.06 -10.37 -0.89
CA THR A 231 -9.59 -9.70 0.31
C THR A 231 -10.67 -8.69 -0.05
N MET A 232 -10.61 -8.04 -1.23
CA MET A 232 -11.70 -7.19 -1.71
C MET A 232 -12.97 -8.03 -1.88
N MET A 233 -12.89 -9.18 -2.56
CA MET A 233 -14.02 -10.10 -2.71
C MET A 233 -14.60 -10.55 -1.37
N LYS A 234 -13.74 -10.88 -0.40
CA LYS A 234 -14.15 -11.24 0.96
C LYS A 234 -14.95 -10.12 1.64
N THR A 235 -14.46 -8.87 1.54
CA THR A 235 -15.12 -7.68 2.10
C THR A 235 -16.41 -7.26 1.38
N VAL A 236 -16.68 -7.80 0.20
CA VAL A 236 -17.94 -7.62 -0.55
C VAL A 236 -18.94 -8.73 -0.22
N LEU A 237 -18.47 -9.98 -0.21
CA LEU A 237 -19.32 -11.15 -0.02
C LEU A 237 -19.76 -11.32 1.43
N ALA A 238 -18.87 -11.19 2.42
CA ALA A 238 -19.21 -11.40 3.82
C ALA A 238 -20.35 -10.48 4.31
N PRO A 239 -20.36 -9.16 4.00
CA PRO A 239 -21.48 -8.30 4.34
C PRO A 239 -22.79 -8.71 3.67
N ALA A 240 -22.74 -9.17 2.41
CA ALA A 240 -23.93 -9.63 1.68
C ALA A 240 -24.54 -10.89 2.30
N LEU A 241 -23.69 -11.85 2.71
CA LEU A 241 -24.12 -13.06 3.41
C LEU A 241 -24.76 -12.72 4.76
N LYS A 242 -24.12 -11.83 5.54
CA LYS A 242 -24.68 -11.31 6.79
C LYS A 242 -26.02 -10.62 6.59
N ALA A 243 -26.14 -9.77 5.58
CA ALA A 243 -27.38 -9.04 5.28
C ALA A 243 -28.55 -9.97 4.92
N ARG A 244 -28.26 -11.19 4.45
CA ARG A 244 -29.26 -12.22 4.16
C ARG A 244 -29.43 -13.25 5.27
N ALA A 245 -28.79 -13.04 6.42
CA ALA A 245 -28.78 -13.98 7.55
C ALA A 245 -28.34 -15.39 7.14
N LEU A 246 -27.43 -15.49 6.17
CA LEU A 246 -26.74 -16.75 5.87
C LEU A 246 -25.58 -16.88 6.86
N HIS A 247 -25.60 -17.96 7.64
CA HIS A 247 -24.51 -18.25 8.56
C HIS A 247 -23.32 -18.79 7.76
N VAL A 248 -22.15 -18.19 7.94
CA VAL A 248 -20.88 -18.71 7.39
C VAL A 248 -20.33 -19.73 8.37
N ASP A 249 -20.31 -21.00 7.96
CA ASP A 249 -19.76 -22.12 8.72
C ASP A 249 -18.23 -22.15 8.64
N GLY A 250 -17.67 -21.87 7.45
CA GLY A 250 -16.23 -21.95 7.20
C GLY A 250 -15.84 -21.19 5.93
N TRP A 251 -14.59 -20.74 5.88
CA TRP A 251 -14.06 -19.99 4.75
C TRP A 251 -12.61 -20.38 4.48
N PHE A 252 -12.43 -21.19 3.44
CA PHE A 252 -11.12 -21.64 2.99
C PHE A 252 -10.62 -20.77 1.84
N SER A 253 -9.49 -20.09 2.01
CA SER A 253 -8.90 -19.17 1.04
C SER A 253 -7.50 -19.64 0.63
N THR A 254 -7.26 -19.85 -0.67
CA THR A 254 -5.93 -20.16 -1.22
C THR A 254 -5.49 -19.10 -2.21
N ASN A 255 -4.20 -18.76 -2.19
CA ASN A 255 -3.58 -17.86 -3.16
C ASN A 255 -2.34 -18.53 -3.77
N ILE A 256 -2.20 -18.42 -5.08
CA ILE A 256 -1.04 -18.92 -5.85
C ILE A 256 -0.46 -17.74 -6.64
N LEU A 257 0.83 -17.46 -6.47
CA LEU A 257 1.53 -16.36 -7.14
C LEU A 257 3.04 -16.65 -7.30
N GLY A 258 3.68 -16.06 -8.31
CA GLY A 258 5.06 -16.36 -8.69
C GLY A 258 6.01 -15.15 -8.77
N ASN A 259 5.54 -13.95 -8.44
CA ASN A 259 6.34 -12.72 -8.47
C ASN A 259 7.20 -12.56 -7.19
N ARG A 260 7.93 -11.44 -7.09
CA ARG A 260 8.83 -11.14 -5.96
C ARG A 260 8.09 -11.06 -4.61
N ASP A 261 6.81 -10.65 -4.61
CA ASP A 261 5.98 -10.66 -3.40
C ASP A 261 5.77 -12.10 -2.91
N GLY A 262 5.42 -13.02 -3.82
CA GLY A 262 5.33 -14.45 -3.51
C GLY A 262 6.63 -15.04 -2.97
N LEU A 263 7.79 -14.60 -3.49
CA LEU A 263 9.10 -15.05 -3.01
C LEU A 263 9.40 -14.52 -1.59
N ALA A 264 9.08 -13.26 -1.29
CA ALA A 264 9.24 -12.69 0.05
C ALA A 264 8.34 -13.42 1.07
N LEU A 265 7.10 -13.73 0.68
CA LEU A 265 6.13 -14.47 1.51
C LEU A 265 6.46 -15.97 1.66
N ASN A 266 7.51 -16.47 1.00
CA ASN A 266 8.02 -17.82 1.26
C ASN A 266 8.81 -17.90 2.58
N ASP A 267 9.19 -16.77 3.18
CA ASP A 267 9.68 -16.72 4.56
C ASP A 267 8.51 -16.76 5.57
N PRO A 268 8.50 -17.68 6.55
CA PRO A 268 7.41 -17.82 7.50
C PRO A 268 7.09 -16.56 8.32
N SER A 269 8.09 -15.73 8.65
CA SER A 269 7.87 -14.52 9.46
C SER A 269 7.22 -13.39 8.67
N SER A 270 7.59 -13.26 7.39
CA SER A 270 6.95 -12.34 6.45
C SER A 270 5.52 -12.80 6.13
N LEU A 271 5.31 -14.12 5.97
CA LEU A 271 3.99 -14.71 5.80
C LEU A 271 3.08 -14.45 7.00
N GLN A 272 3.59 -14.61 8.23
CA GLN A 272 2.83 -14.37 9.45
C GLN A 272 2.28 -12.94 9.51
N SER A 273 3.09 -11.96 9.10
CA SER A 273 2.67 -10.54 9.02
C SER A 273 1.48 -10.37 8.07
N LYS A 274 1.48 -11.07 6.93
CA LYS A 274 0.34 -11.08 6.00
C LYS A 274 -0.89 -11.78 6.59
N LEU A 275 -0.71 -12.89 7.30
CA LEU A 275 -1.80 -13.63 7.94
C LEU A 275 -2.48 -12.81 9.05
N ASN A 276 -1.70 -12.09 9.86
CA ASN A 276 -2.21 -11.21 10.91
C ASN A 276 -3.20 -10.16 10.37
N THR A 277 -2.98 -9.64 9.15
CA THR A 277 -3.89 -8.67 8.51
C THR A 277 -5.12 -9.29 7.83
N LYS A 278 -5.13 -10.62 7.63
CA LYS A 278 -6.22 -11.32 6.92
C LYS A 278 -7.17 -12.06 7.86
N GLY A 279 -6.69 -12.55 8.99
CA GLY A 279 -7.44 -13.47 9.86
C GLY A 279 -8.71 -12.87 10.48
N THR A 280 -8.72 -11.57 10.78
CA THR A 280 -9.78 -10.92 11.59
C THR A 280 -10.85 -10.20 10.77
N VAL A 281 -10.70 -10.15 9.44
CA VAL A 281 -11.63 -9.42 8.56
C VAL A 281 -13.03 -10.04 8.56
N LEU A 282 -13.16 -11.37 8.67
CA LEU A 282 -14.47 -12.03 8.69
C LEU A 282 -15.21 -11.76 9.99
N ASP A 283 -14.54 -11.94 11.12
CA ASP A 283 -15.14 -11.84 12.44
C ASP A 283 -15.72 -10.45 12.70
N SER A 284 -14.99 -9.42 12.31
CA SER A 284 -15.44 -8.02 12.41
C SER A 284 -16.68 -7.73 11.56
N ILE A 285 -16.77 -8.30 10.35
CA ILE A 285 -17.92 -8.13 9.47
C ILE A 285 -19.12 -8.92 9.98
N LEU A 286 -18.93 -10.20 10.29
CA LEU A 286 -19.99 -11.16 10.63
C LEU A 286 -20.52 -10.92 12.04
N GLY A 287 -19.65 -10.53 12.98
CA GLY A 287 -19.98 -10.30 14.40
C GLY A 287 -19.84 -11.55 15.26
N TYR A 288 -19.20 -12.60 14.75
CA TYR A 288 -18.87 -13.84 15.46
C TYR A 288 -17.61 -14.45 14.83
N PRO A 289 -16.82 -15.24 15.57
CA PRO A 289 -15.64 -15.89 15.02
C PRO A 289 -16.01 -17.00 14.04
N VAL A 290 -15.40 -17.00 12.85
CA VAL A 290 -15.49 -18.14 11.92
C VAL A 290 -14.38 -19.13 12.25
N GLU A 291 -14.73 -20.21 12.95
CA GLU A 291 -13.75 -21.18 13.48
C GLU A 291 -12.82 -21.74 12.37
N ASP A 292 -13.39 -22.13 11.23
CA ASP A 292 -12.64 -22.65 10.08
C ASP A 292 -12.33 -21.58 9.02
N HIS A 293 -11.75 -20.45 9.46
CA HIS A 293 -11.20 -19.44 8.55
C HIS A 293 -9.73 -19.73 8.22
N LEU A 294 -9.51 -20.41 7.09
CA LEU A 294 -8.18 -20.84 6.67
C LEU A 294 -7.65 -20.00 5.51
N VAL A 295 -6.40 -19.56 5.61
CA VAL A 295 -5.73 -18.76 4.58
C VAL A 295 -4.38 -19.39 4.23
N HIS A 296 -4.24 -19.80 2.97
CA HIS A 296 -3.03 -20.37 2.41
C HIS A 296 -2.48 -19.49 1.29
N ILE A 297 -1.15 -19.32 1.28
CA ILE A 297 -0.43 -18.57 0.24
C ILE A 297 0.73 -19.47 -0.22
N HIS A 298 0.77 -19.77 -1.51
CA HIS A 298 1.77 -20.65 -2.10
C HIS A 298 2.55 -19.92 -3.19
N TYR A 299 3.87 -19.93 -3.04
CA TYR A 299 4.76 -19.46 -4.09
C TYR A 299 4.84 -20.50 -5.22
N TYR A 300 4.48 -20.10 -6.43
CA TYR A 300 4.56 -20.91 -7.64
C TYR A 300 5.12 -20.08 -8.78
N ARG A 301 6.46 -20.11 -8.92
CA ARG A 301 7.25 -19.30 -9.85
C ARG A 301 6.64 -19.14 -11.26
N PRO A 302 6.13 -20.19 -11.94
CA PRO A 302 5.62 -20.05 -13.31
C PRO A 302 4.43 -19.08 -13.47
N ARG A 303 3.72 -18.74 -12.39
CA ARG A 303 2.59 -17.78 -12.44
C ARG A 303 3.03 -16.33 -12.57
N GLY A 304 4.27 -15.97 -12.25
CA GLY A 304 4.68 -14.56 -12.23
C GLY A 304 3.68 -13.69 -11.46
N ASP A 305 3.22 -12.59 -12.08
CA ASP A 305 2.21 -11.68 -11.52
C ASP A 305 0.74 -12.14 -11.70
N ASP A 306 0.51 -13.22 -12.47
CA ASP A 306 -0.82 -13.81 -12.67
C ASP A 306 -1.24 -14.61 -11.44
N LYS A 307 -1.74 -13.88 -10.44
CA LYS A 307 -2.23 -14.42 -9.18
C LYS A 307 -3.57 -15.14 -9.36
N GLU A 308 -3.68 -16.32 -8.78
CA GLU A 308 -4.95 -17.04 -8.63
C GLU A 308 -5.37 -17.04 -7.17
N ALA A 309 -6.63 -16.69 -6.92
CA ALA A 309 -7.27 -16.82 -5.62
C ALA A 309 -8.47 -17.76 -5.73
N TRP A 310 -8.52 -18.74 -4.84
CA TRP A 310 -9.65 -19.65 -4.74
C TRP A 310 -10.23 -19.59 -3.33
N ASP A 311 -11.55 -19.41 -3.24
CA ASP A 311 -12.28 -19.40 -1.99
C ASP A 311 -13.41 -20.44 -2.03
N ASN A 312 -13.48 -21.28 -0.99
CA ASN A 312 -14.64 -22.10 -0.68
C ASN A 312 -15.30 -21.56 0.59
N ILE A 313 -16.57 -21.21 0.48
CA ILE A 313 -17.35 -20.63 1.56
C ILE A 313 -18.51 -21.58 1.85
N ASP A 314 -18.47 -22.23 3.00
CA ASP A 314 -19.54 -23.07 3.50
C ASP A 314 -20.55 -22.20 4.24
N VAL A 315 -21.82 -22.30 3.86
CA VAL A 315 -22.90 -21.49 4.44
C VAL A 315 -24.13 -22.33 4.78
N THR A 316 -24.80 -21.96 5.87
CA THR A 316 -26.06 -22.55 6.31
C THR A 316 -27.18 -21.52 6.20
N GLY A 317 -28.26 -21.92 5.52
CA GLY A 317 -29.44 -21.09 5.28
C GLY A 317 -30.70 -21.60 5.98
N PHE A 318 -31.85 -21.23 5.42
CA PHE A 318 -33.17 -21.60 5.94
C PHE A 318 -33.33 -23.13 6.06
N LEU A 319 -34.06 -23.59 7.08
CA LEU A 319 -34.23 -25.02 7.42
C LEU A 319 -32.91 -25.76 7.70
N GLY A 320 -31.84 -25.05 8.06
CA GLY A 320 -30.53 -25.65 8.33
C GLY A 320 -29.86 -26.23 7.09
N GLN A 321 -30.29 -25.84 5.89
CA GLN A 321 -29.73 -26.36 4.65
C GLN A 321 -28.32 -25.81 4.41
N ARG A 322 -27.36 -26.72 4.25
CA ARG A 322 -25.96 -26.40 3.97
C ARG A 322 -25.74 -26.24 2.48
N MET A 323 -24.95 -25.23 2.11
CA MET A 323 -24.63 -24.86 0.75
C MET A 323 -23.16 -24.43 0.65
N GLN A 324 -22.66 -24.32 -0.57
CA GLN A 324 -21.30 -23.85 -0.84
C GLN A 324 -21.28 -22.75 -1.90
N ILE A 325 -20.43 -21.76 -1.69
CA ILE A 325 -20.06 -20.75 -2.68
C ILE A 325 -18.60 -20.97 -3.02
N LYS A 326 -18.30 -21.06 -4.33
CA LYS A 326 -16.93 -21.13 -4.84
C LYS A 326 -16.61 -19.85 -5.60
N VAL A 327 -15.50 -19.22 -5.26
CA VAL A 327 -14.97 -18.07 -6.00
C VAL A 327 -13.61 -18.46 -6.54
N ASN A 328 -13.43 -18.43 -7.86
CA ASN A 328 -12.11 -18.47 -8.47
C ASN A 328 -11.85 -17.12 -9.13
N PHE A 329 -10.82 -16.41 -8.67
CA PHE A 329 -10.41 -15.14 -9.19
C PHE A 329 -8.99 -15.24 -9.75
N LEU A 330 -8.91 -15.34 -11.08
CA LEU A 330 -7.69 -15.17 -11.86
C LEU A 330 -7.45 -13.67 -12.06
N CYS A 331 -6.40 -13.14 -11.48
CA CYS A 331 -6.13 -11.71 -11.45
C CYS A 331 -4.65 -11.40 -11.71
N LYS A 332 -4.37 -10.17 -12.12
CA LYS A 332 -3.02 -9.61 -12.22
C LYS A 332 -2.82 -8.67 -11.03
N ASP A 333 -1.98 -9.05 -10.08
CA ASP A 333 -1.92 -8.36 -8.79
C ASP A 333 -1.42 -6.92 -8.95
N SER A 334 -0.40 -6.70 -9.78
CA SER A 334 0.14 -5.37 -10.05
C SER A 334 -0.82 -4.48 -10.83
N ILE A 335 -1.63 -5.05 -11.73
CA ILE A 335 -2.68 -4.31 -12.46
C ILE A 335 -3.81 -3.86 -11.53
N LEU A 336 -4.16 -4.69 -10.53
CA LEU A 336 -5.14 -4.30 -9.52
C LEU A 336 -4.57 -3.31 -8.49
N ALA A 337 -3.27 -3.41 -8.16
CA ALA A 337 -2.61 -2.58 -7.16
C ALA A 337 -2.28 -1.16 -7.65
N ALA A 338 -1.74 -1.05 -8.87
CA ALA A 338 -1.21 0.20 -9.41
C ALA A 338 -2.23 1.36 -9.42
N PRO A 339 -3.50 1.17 -9.81
CA PRO A 339 -4.49 2.24 -9.73
C PRO A 339 -4.78 2.69 -8.30
N LEU A 340 -4.81 1.77 -7.33
CA LEU A 340 -5.12 2.12 -5.94
C LEU A 340 -4.02 2.97 -5.31
N VAL A 341 -2.75 2.67 -5.59
CA VAL A 341 -1.62 3.46 -5.05
C VAL A 341 -1.59 4.87 -5.63
N ILE A 342 -2.03 5.05 -6.88
CA ILE A 342 -2.20 6.36 -7.51
C ILE A 342 -3.29 7.16 -6.78
N GLU A 343 -4.45 6.56 -6.53
CA GLU A 343 -5.55 7.25 -5.85
C GLU A 343 -5.24 7.57 -4.39
N ILE A 344 -4.58 6.65 -3.68
CA ILE A 344 -4.10 6.91 -2.32
C ILE A 344 -3.20 8.15 -2.30
N ALA A 345 -2.25 8.27 -3.23
CA ALA A 345 -1.35 9.42 -3.30
C ALA A 345 -2.12 10.73 -3.55
N ARG A 346 -3.07 10.73 -4.50
CA ARG A 346 -3.89 11.90 -4.83
C ARG A 346 -4.80 12.33 -3.68
N VAL A 347 -5.41 11.37 -3.00
CA VAL A 347 -6.29 11.64 -1.85
C VAL A 347 -5.49 12.11 -0.63
N LEU A 348 -4.26 11.61 -0.42
CA LEU A 348 -3.38 12.10 0.65
C LEU A 348 -2.88 13.53 0.41
N ASP A 349 -2.53 13.91 -0.83
CA ASP A 349 -2.26 15.33 -1.16
C ASP A 349 -3.50 16.18 -0.87
N LEU A 350 -4.68 15.72 -1.27
CA LEU A 350 -5.92 16.44 -0.99
C LEU A 350 -6.20 16.58 0.51
N ALA A 351 -5.99 15.52 1.31
CA ALA A 351 -6.13 15.55 2.76
C ALA A 351 -5.18 16.58 3.38
N LYS A 352 -3.91 16.61 2.94
CA LYS A 352 -2.94 17.63 3.37
C LYS A 352 -3.43 19.04 3.06
N LYS A 353 -3.96 19.27 1.86
CA LYS A 353 -4.49 20.58 1.44
C LYS A 353 -5.72 21.00 2.24
N ARG A 354 -6.55 20.06 2.64
CA ARG A 354 -7.72 20.29 3.51
C ARG A 354 -7.34 20.50 4.98
N GLY A 355 -6.09 20.24 5.34
CA GLY A 355 -5.60 20.33 6.71
C GLY A 355 -5.91 19.09 7.55
N ASP A 356 -6.32 17.99 6.92
CA ASP A 356 -6.71 16.74 7.58
C ASP A 356 -5.45 15.91 7.90
N GLY A 357 -4.84 16.11 9.07
CA GLY A 357 -3.71 15.31 9.54
C GLY A 357 -4.09 14.06 10.35
N GLY A 358 -3.07 13.28 10.71
CA GLY A 358 -3.23 11.99 11.38
C GLY A 358 -3.81 10.92 10.45
N VAL A 359 -4.39 9.86 11.03
CA VAL A 359 -4.95 8.72 10.29
C VAL A 359 -6.08 9.16 9.35
N GLN A 360 -6.05 8.74 8.10
CA GLN A 360 -7.08 9.03 7.09
C GLN A 360 -8.01 7.83 6.88
N GLU A 361 -9.03 7.70 7.72
CA GLU A 361 -9.94 6.53 7.72
C GLU A 361 -10.80 6.42 6.46
N GLN A 362 -11.06 7.52 5.77
CA GLN A 362 -11.77 7.51 4.49
C GLN A 362 -11.02 6.71 3.40
N LEU A 363 -9.71 6.47 3.57
CA LEU A 363 -8.92 5.61 2.68
C LEU A 363 -9.08 4.11 3.00
N SER A 364 -9.89 3.73 3.99
CA SER A 364 -10.05 2.33 4.41
C SER A 364 -10.46 1.37 3.29
N THR A 365 -11.15 1.88 2.26
CA THR A 365 -11.56 1.10 1.08
C THR A 365 -10.37 0.47 0.35
N PHE A 366 -9.20 1.10 0.41
CA PHE A 366 -7.99 0.63 -0.26
C PHE A 366 -7.15 -0.38 0.54
N PHE A 367 -7.48 -0.61 1.82
CA PHE A 367 -6.63 -1.38 2.74
C PHE A 367 -7.33 -2.62 3.30
N LYS A 368 -6.54 -3.67 3.57
CA LYS A 368 -6.99 -4.90 4.21
C LYS A 368 -7.13 -4.70 5.72
N ALA A 369 -6.14 -4.05 6.33
CA ALA A 369 -6.10 -3.71 7.74
C ALA A 369 -6.03 -2.18 7.91
N PRO A 370 -7.14 -1.47 7.67
CA PRO A 370 -7.13 -0.02 7.71
C PRO A 370 -6.80 0.50 9.11
N MET A 371 -5.94 1.51 9.18
CA MET A 371 -5.63 2.29 10.36
C MET A 371 -6.86 3.11 10.75
N VAL A 372 -7.06 3.29 12.05
CA VAL A 372 -8.24 3.94 12.65
C VAL A 372 -7.84 5.01 13.64
N LYS A 373 -8.70 6.01 13.80
CA LYS A 373 -8.58 7.05 14.82
C LYS A 373 -9.06 6.51 16.15
N ASN A 374 -8.51 7.02 17.25
CA ASN A 374 -9.05 6.86 18.60
C ASN A 374 -9.29 5.41 19.08
N GLY A 375 -8.66 4.42 18.45
CA GLY A 375 -8.64 3.03 18.90
C GLY A 375 -9.96 2.25 18.75
N HIS A 376 -10.95 2.75 18.00
CA HIS A 376 -12.12 1.92 17.66
C HIS A 376 -11.76 0.84 16.63
N GLY A 377 -12.60 -0.19 16.49
CA GLY A 377 -12.38 -1.21 15.47
C GLY A 377 -12.51 -0.65 14.04
N PRO A 378 -11.76 -1.20 13.06
CA PRO A 378 -11.91 -0.86 11.65
C PRO A 378 -13.25 -1.33 11.07
N GLU A 379 -13.86 -0.51 10.22
CA GLU A 379 -14.93 -0.95 9.32
C GLU A 379 -14.30 -1.69 8.14
N HIS A 380 -14.80 -2.87 7.80
CA HIS A 380 -14.26 -3.72 6.72
C HIS A 380 -15.24 -3.96 5.57
N ALA A 381 -16.53 -3.66 5.71
CA ALA A 381 -17.50 -3.84 4.64
C ALA A 381 -17.22 -2.86 3.50
N PHE A 382 -16.91 -3.40 2.31
CA PHE A 382 -16.41 -2.61 1.17
C PHE A 382 -17.35 -1.45 0.82
N GLY A 383 -18.65 -1.70 0.69
CA GLY A 383 -19.63 -0.66 0.32
C GLY A 383 -19.76 0.47 1.35
N LYS A 384 -19.52 0.20 2.65
CA LYS A 384 -19.49 1.26 3.67
C LYS A 384 -18.22 2.09 3.58
N GLN A 385 -17.07 1.45 3.37
CA GLN A 385 -15.80 2.14 3.19
C GLN A 385 -15.78 2.99 1.92
N GLU A 386 -16.36 2.51 0.82
CA GLU A 386 -16.57 3.30 -0.40
C GLU A 386 -17.42 4.53 -0.10
N LYS A 387 -18.53 4.37 0.62
CA LYS A 387 -19.36 5.49 1.05
C LYS A 387 -18.57 6.50 1.91
N MET A 388 -17.75 6.03 2.86
CA MET A 388 -16.90 6.91 3.68
C MET A 388 -15.96 7.76 2.81
N LEU A 389 -15.36 7.16 1.77
CA LEU A 389 -14.51 7.89 0.83
C LEU A 389 -15.31 8.93 0.04
N LEU A 390 -16.43 8.55 -0.57
CA LEU A 390 -17.24 9.43 -1.40
C LEU A 390 -17.84 10.60 -0.60
N ASP A 391 -18.34 10.31 0.61
CA ASP A 391 -18.86 11.34 1.53
C ASP A 391 -17.75 12.33 1.90
N TRP A 392 -16.53 11.87 2.21
CA TRP A 392 -15.40 12.76 2.49
C TRP A 392 -14.98 13.56 1.26
N LEU A 393 -15.06 12.99 0.06
CA LEU A 393 -14.78 13.70 -1.19
C LEU A 393 -15.85 14.76 -1.52
N GLY A 394 -17.04 14.70 -0.90
CA GLY A 394 -18.16 15.58 -1.18
C GLY A 394 -18.92 15.19 -2.46
N VAL A 395 -18.93 13.90 -2.77
CA VAL A 395 -19.57 13.31 -3.95
C VAL A 395 -20.84 12.62 -3.49
N HIS A 396 -21.98 13.03 -4.04
CA HIS A 396 -23.31 12.55 -3.66
C HIS A 396 -24.05 11.93 -4.84
#